data_AF-A0A3L7TE07-F1
#
_entry.id   AF-A0A3L7TE07-F1
#
_cell.length_a   1.000
_cell.length_b   1.000
_cell.length_c   1.000
_cell.angle_alpha   90.00
_cell.angle_beta   90.00
_cell.angle_gamma   90.00
#
_symmetry.space_group_name_H-M   'P 1'
#
loop_
_entity.id
_entity.type
_entity.pdbx_description
1 polymer ?
#
loop_
_entity_poly.entity_id
_entity_poly.type
_entity_poly.pdbx_seq_one_letter_code
_entity_poly.pdbx_strand_id
1 'polypeptide(L)'
;MFRCPNPCRNTAKAAPINGGLFVDISYFSTNSAGQTLTFDFSAPGLSIQAVGGNFFATDFAFNPMPTLVAVQLDDGTSYVNLMTLESSFVGFVSKGVAINSVSLSLPVAADLFPTVDRMLLSDLPVPGVIALLGVAGFVGLRRCGS
;
A
#
# COMPACT_ATOMS: atom_id res chain seq x y z
N MET A 1 23.78 23.94 -0.03
CA MET A 1 22.76 23.33 -0.91
C MET A 1 22.59 21.88 -0.47
N PHE A 2 21.64 21.61 0.43
CA PHE A 2 21.38 20.27 0.95
C PHE A 2 20.73 19.44 -0.17
N ARG A 3 21.44 18.43 -0.66
CA ARG A 3 20.86 17.35 -1.46
C ARG A 3 20.25 16.35 -0.49
N CYS A 4 18.92 16.21 -0.49
CA CYS A 4 18.29 14.99 0.00
C CYS A 4 18.61 13.86 -1.00
N PRO A 5 19.12 12.69 -0.56
CA PRO A 5 19.19 11.51 -1.41
C PRO A 5 17.77 11.00 -1.69
N ASN A 6 17.46 10.68 -2.95
CA ASN A 6 16.17 10.18 -3.44
C ASN A 6 15.71 8.85 -2.75
N PRO A 7 14.46 8.38 -2.95
CA PRO A 7 13.18 9.02 -2.64
C PRO A 7 12.28 8.04 -1.84
N CYS A 8 11.74 8.44 -0.69
CA CYS A 8 10.64 7.69 -0.04
C CYS A 8 9.32 7.94 -0.79
N ARG A 9 9.28 7.65 -2.10
CA ARG A 9 8.11 7.90 -2.94
C ARG A 9 7.30 6.61 -3.02
N ASN A 10 6.39 6.42 -2.06
CA ASN A 10 5.32 5.44 -2.21
C ASN A 10 4.48 5.87 -3.43
N THR A 11 4.54 5.09 -4.52
CA THR A 11 3.80 5.38 -5.75
C THR A 11 2.50 4.60 -5.76
N ALA A 12 1.37 5.30 -5.57
CA ALA A 12 0.07 4.77 -5.95
C ALA A 12 -0.03 4.74 -7.49
N LYS A 13 -0.43 3.61 -8.08
CA LYS A 13 -0.53 3.45 -9.53
C LYS A 13 -1.92 2.94 -9.89
N ALA A 14 -2.75 3.78 -10.51
CA ALA A 14 -3.95 3.31 -11.19
C ALA A 14 -3.54 2.38 -12.36
N ALA A 15 -4.24 1.26 -12.55
CA ALA A 15 -3.89 0.28 -13.59
C ALA A 15 -3.84 0.91 -15.00
N PRO A 16 -2.89 0.49 -15.87
CA PRO A 16 -2.39 1.33 -16.97
C PRO A 16 -3.26 1.32 -18.25
N ILE A 17 -4.52 0.88 -18.21
CA ILE A 17 -5.26 0.62 -19.46
C ILE A 17 -6.18 1.76 -19.90
N ASN A 18 -6.69 2.62 -19.02
CA ASN A 18 -7.39 3.87 -19.40
C ASN A 18 -7.84 4.67 -18.17
N GLY A 19 -7.03 4.74 -17.11
CA GLY A 19 -7.42 5.40 -15.86
C GLY A 19 -6.24 6.06 -15.16
N GLY A 20 -6.41 7.33 -14.77
CA GLY A 20 -5.59 8.07 -13.83
C GLY A 20 -6.05 7.87 -12.39
N LEU A 21 -5.24 8.38 -11.47
CA LEU A 21 -5.54 8.47 -10.05
C LEU A 21 -6.24 9.81 -9.77
N PHE A 22 -7.44 9.76 -9.23
CA PHE A 22 -8.12 10.91 -8.65
C PHE A 22 -7.81 10.98 -7.16
N VAL A 23 -7.38 12.14 -6.68
CA VAL A 23 -7.07 12.36 -5.26
C VAL A 23 -7.80 13.61 -4.81
N ASP A 24 -8.60 13.46 -3.77
CA ASP A 24 -9.20 14.58 -3.06
C ASP A 24 -8.67 14.61 -1.61
N ILE A 25 -9.11 15.59 -0.82
CA ILE A 25 -8.57 15.93 0.52
C ILE A 25 -8.50 14.72 1.47
N SER A 26 -9.35 13.71 1.31
CA SER A 26 -9.29 12.51 2.17
C SER A 26 -9.26 11.18 1.42
N TYR A 27 -9.51 11.12 0.11
CA TYR A 27 -9.62 9.82 -0.57
C TYR A 27 -8.86 9.75 -1.89
N PHE A 28 -8.43 8.53 -2.20
CA PHE A 28 -7.77 8.12 -3.43
C PHE A 28 -8.74 7.24 -4.22
N SER A 29 -9.11 7.64 -5.43
CA SER A 29 -10.01 6.87 -6.30
C SER A 29 -9.43 6.73 -7.71
N THR A 30 -9.91 5.78 -8.50
CA THR A 30 -9.65 5.80 -9.94
C THR A 30 -10.54 6.84 -10.61
N ASN A 31 -10.09 7.42 -11.72
CA ASN A 31 -10.96 8.27 -12.55
C ASN A 31 -11.74 7.45 -13.62
N SER A 32 -11.62 6.12 -13.57
CA SER A 32 -12.22 5.19 -14.54
C SER A 32 -12.90 4.05 -13.80
N ALA A 33 -14.18 3.84 -14.13
CA ALA A 33 -15.01 2.85 -13.47
C ALA A 33 -14.55 1.42 -13.79
N GLY A 34 -14.69 0.53 -12.80
CA GLY A 34 -14.31 -0.87 -12.91
C GLY A 34 -12.81 -1.14 -13.05
N GLN A 35 -11.95 -0.12 -12.93
CA GLN A 35 -10.50 -0.30 -12.98
C GLN A 35 -9.93 -0.70 -11.62
N THR A 36 -9.03 -1.68 -11.60
CA THR A 36 -8.32 -2.06 -10.38
C THR A 36 -7.37 -0.95 -9.94
N LEU A 37 -7.46 -0.56 -8.67
CA LEU A 37 -6.52 0.38 -8.05
C LEU A 37 -5.39 -0.41 -7.38
N THR A 38 -4.14 -0.18 -7.76
CA THR A 38 -2.99 -0.90 -7.20
C THR A 38 -2.01 0.05 -6.53
N PHE A 39 -1.68 -0.25 -5.28
CA PHE A 39 -0.61 0.39 -4.54
C PHE A 39 0.63 -0.51 -4.60
N ASP A 40 1.73 0.05 -5.06
CA ASP A 40 3.00 -0.65 -5.19
C ASP A 40 4.00 -0.12 -4.16
N PHE A 41 4.43 -1.03 -3.29
CA PHE A 41 5.38 -0.84 -2.20
C PHE A 41 6.69 -1.60 -2.45
N SER A 42 6.94 -2.09 -3.67
CA SER A 42 8.17 -2.81 -4.07
C SER A 42 9.44 -1.97 -4.06
N ALA A 43 9.40 -0.76 -3.50
CA ALA A 43 10.54 0.12 -3.40
C ALA A 43 11.65 -0.51 -2.54
N PRO A 44 12.91 -0.47 -3.00
CA PRO A 44 14.02 -1.13 -2.32
C PRO A 44 14.24 -0.53 -0.92
N GLY A 45 14.31 -1.40 0.09
CA GLY A 45 14.52 -1.02 1.49
C GLY A 45 13.23 -0.76 2.29
N LEU A 46 12.05 -0.86 1.66
CA LEU A 46 10.76 -0.85 2.35
C LEU A 46 10.31 -2.29 2.60
N SER A 47 9.93 -2.56 3.85
CA SER A 47 9.36 -3.84 4.27
C SER A 47 8.08 -3.58 5.04
N ILE A 48 6.97 -3.54 4.31
CA ILE A 48 5.66 -3.28 4.89
C ILE A 48 5.11 -4.60 5.43
N GLN A 49 4.84 -4.66 6.74
CA GLN A 49 4.26 -5.85 7.36
C GLN A 49 2.77 -5.69 7.66
N ALA A 50 2.29 -4.45 7.77
CA ALA A 50 0.86 -4.18 7.91
C ALA A 50 0.39 -3.11 6.94
N VAL A 51 -0.77 -3.37 6.34
CA VAL A 51 -1.50 -2.40 5.51
C VAL A 51 -2.93 -2.38 6.00
N GLY A 52 -3.48 -1.20 6.25
CA GLY A 52 -4.89 -1.04 6.53
C GLY A 52 -5.45 0.23 5.92
N GLY A 53 -6.76 0.32 5.85
CA GLY A 53 -7.44 1.50 5.33
C GLY A 53 -8.92 1.28 5.20
N ASN A 54 -9.62 2.35 4.85
CA ASN A 54 -11.02 2.29 4.49
C ASN A 54 -11.09 2.06 2.98
N PHE A 55 -11.56 0.89 2.59
CA PHE A 55 -11.79 0.57 1.19
C PHE A 55 -13.29 0.70 0.92
N PHE A 56 -13.68 1.33 -0.18
CA PHE A 56 -15.08 1.45 -0.58
C PHE A 56 -15.16 1.74 -2.09
N ALA A 57 -16.37 1.76 -2.65
CA ALA A 57 -16.57 2.22 -4.01
C ALA A 57 -17.41 3.50 -4.01
N THR A 58 -17.16 4.37 -4.97
CA THR A 58 -17.95 5.58 -5.22
C THR A 58 -18.60 5.53 -6.60
N ASP A 59 -19.67 6.31 -6.79
CA ASP A 59 -20.24 6.60 -8.10
C ASP A 59 -19.56 7.82 -8.76
N PHE A 60 -20.02 8.20 -9.95
CA PHE A 60 -19.52 9.39 -10.67
C PHE A 60 -19.73 10.72 -9.93
N ALA A 61 -20.64 10.74 -8.95
CA ALA A 61 -20.97 11.89 -8.12
C ALA A 61 -20.29 11.83 -6.75
N PHE A 62 -19.34 10.91 -6.56
CA PHE A 62 -18.58 10.68 -5.33
C PHE A 62 -19.42 10.22 -4.13
N ASN A 63 -20.60 9.64 -4.36
CA ASN A 63 -21.38 9.02 -3.30
C ASN A 63 -20.86 7.60 -3.04
N PRO A 64 -20.65 7.19 -1.77
CA PRO A 64 -20.28 5.83 -1.43
C PRO A 64 -21.41 4.86 -1.80
N MET A 65 -21.07 3.85 -2.60
CA MET A 65 -22.01 2.84 -3.08
C MET A 65 -21.74 1.49 -2.40
N PRO A 66 -22.78 0.83 -1.85
CA PRO A 66 -22.63 -0.48 -1.24
C PRO A 66 -22.30 -1.52 -2.30
N THR A 67 -21.08 -2.05 -2.25
CA THR A 67 -20.62 -3.08 -3.20
C THR A 67 -19.65 -4.04 -2.56
N LEU A 68 -19.42 -5.16 -3.22
CA LEU A 68 -18.35 -6.08 -2.84
C LEU A 68 -17.02 -5.45 -3.25
N VAL A 69 -16.08 -5.36 -2.31
CA VAL A 69 -14.72 -4.89 -2.58
C VAL A 69 -13.79 -6.08 -2.37
N ALA A 70 -13.00 -6.39 -3.39
CA ALA A 70 -12.00 -7.44 -3.36
C ALA A 70 -10.61 -6.80 -3.21
N VAL A 71 -10.02 -6.98 -2.04
CA VAL A 71 -8.63 -6.60 -1.74
C VAL A 71 -7.75 -7.82 -1.96
N GLN A 72 -6.70 -7.67 -2.76
CA GLN A 72 -5.73 -8.72 -2.99
C GLN A 72 -4.31 -8.20 -2.72
N LEU A 73 -3.62 -8.90 -1.83
CA LEU A 73 -2.24 -8.62 -1.44
C LEU A 73 -1.28 -9.54 -2.19
N ASP A 74 -0.06 -9.06 -2.39
CA ASP A 74 1.04 -9.81 -3.02
C ASP A 74 1.43 -11.09 -2.25
N ASP A 75 1.15 -11.13 -0.95
CA ASP A 75 1.44 -12.29 -0.09
C ASP A 75 0.46 -13.46 -0.31
N GLY A 76 -0.50 -13.32 -1.23
CA GLY A 76 -1.52 -14.31 -1.54
C GLY A 76 -2.80 -14.16 -0.71
N THR A 77 -2.84 -13.23 0.25
CA THR A 77 -4.05 -12.93 1.01
C THR A 77 -5.07 -12.22 0.12
N SER A 78 -6.27 -12.78 0.04
CA SER A 78 -7.42 -12.14 -0.60
C SER A 78 -8.53 -11.95 0.43
N TYR A 79 -9.19 -10.80 0.33
CA TYR A 79 -10.27 -10.44 1.21
C TYR A 79 -11.38 -9.80 0.39
N VAL A 80 -12.57 -10.37 0.49
CA VAL A 80 -13.76 -9.86 -0.18
C VAL A 80 -14.79 -9.57 0.88
N ASN A 81 -15.27 -8.33 0.93
CA ASN A 81 -16.36 -7.97 1.85
C ASN A 81 -17.32 -7.01 1.18
N LEU A 82 -18.58 -7.07 1.60
CA LEU A 82 -19.59 -6.08 1.24
C LEU A 82 -19.33 -4.82 2.06
N MET A 83 -18.87 -3.78 1.40
CA MET A 83 -18.56 -2.49 2.03
C MET A 83 -19.68 -1.52 1.69
N THR A 84 -20.39 -1.06 2.71
CA THR A 84 -21.60 -0.24 2.58
C THR A 84 -21.38 1.23 2.92
N LEU A 85 -20.30 1.56 3.65
CA LEU A 85 -19.97 2.92 4.10
C LEU A 85 -18.46 3.18 4.05
N GLU A 86 -18.10 4.47 4.02
CA GLU A 86 -16.73 5.00 4.10
C GLU A 86 -15.98 4.61 5.40
N SER A 87 -16.70 4.16 6.44
CA SER A 87 -16.11 3.74 7.72
C SER A 87 -15.68 2.27 7.76
N SER A 88 -15.64 1.58 6.61
CA SER A 88 -15.30 0.16 6.54
C SER A 88 -13.78 -0.04 6.59
N PHE A 89 -13.22 0.07 7.80
CA PHE A 89 -11.80 -0.16 8.02
C PHE A 89 -11.45 -1.64 7.92
N VAL A 90 -10.47 -1.96 7.07
CA VAL A 90 -9.89 -3.30 6.98
C VAL A 90 -8.38 -3.20 7.06
N GLY A 91 -7.80 -4.08 7.87
CA GLY A 91 -6.36 -4.17 8.06
C GLY A 91 -5.86 -5.59 7.84
N PHE A 92 -4.71 -5.69 7.21
CA PHE A 92 -3.98 -6.91 6.95
C PHE A 92 -2.62 -6.82 7.62
N VAL A 93 -2.22 -7.88 8.30
CA VAL A 93 -0.90 -8.00 8.94
C VAL A 93 -0.30 -9.32 8.48
N SER A 94 0.83 -9.24 7.78
CA SER A 94 1.63 -10.40 7.45
C SER A 94 2.70 -10.61 8.51
N LYS A 95 2.89 -11.86 8.95
CA LYS A 95 3.84 -12.23 10.02
C LYS A 95 5.20 -12.72 9.48
N GLY A 96 5.38 -12.78 8.16
CA GLY A 96 6.55 -13.43 7.56
C GLY A 96 7.05 -12.78 6.29
N VAL A 97 6.17 -12.54 5.31
CA VAL A 97 6.55 -11.98 4.01
C VAL A 97 6.11 -10.52 3.96
N ALA A 98 6.99 -9.63 3.49
CA ALA A 98 6.63 -8.23 3.31
C ALA A 98 5.56 -8.09 2.22
N ILE A 99 4.57 -7.23 2.46
CA ILE A 99 3.51 -6.89 1.52
C ILE A 99 4.09 -5.89 0.52
N ASN A 100 4.36 -6.34 -0.71
CA ASN A 100 4.92 -5.47 -1.74
C ASN A 100 3.85 -4.78 -2.59
N SER A 101 2.64 -5.34 -2.68
CA SER A 101 1.55 -4.70 -3.41
C SER A 101 0.20 -4.98 -2.78
N VAL A 102 -0.71 -4.02 -2.93
CA VAL A 102 -2.12 -4.13 -2.55
C VAL A 102 -2.95 -3.66 -3.72
N SER A 103 -3.85 -4.52 -4.18
CA SER A 103 -4.76 -4.24 -5.29
C SER A 103 -6.20 -4.28 -4.82
N LEU A 104 -6.98 -3.33 -5.32
CA LEU A 104 -8.38 -3.15 -5.02
C LEU A 104 -9.18 -3.32 -6.30
N SER A 105 -10.02 -4.35 -6.35
CA SER A 105 -10.88 -4.65 -7.48
C SER A 105 -12.34 -4.67 -7.04
N LEU A 106 -13.21 -4.27 -7.95
CA LEU A 106 -14.64 -4.31 -7.78
C LEU A 106 -15.22 -5.39 -8.72
N PRO A 107 -16.31 -6.08 -8.35
CA PRO A 107 -17.08 -6.84 -9.30
C PRO A 107 -17.50 -5.93 -10.43
N VAL A 108 -17.51 -6.47 -11.65
CA VAL A 108 -17.72 -5.74 -12.91
C VAL A 108 -19.05 -4.96 -12.86
N ALA A 109 -18.98 -3.74 -12.37
CA ALA A 109 -20.06 -2.78 -12.32
C ALA A 109 -19.54 -1.54 -13.05
N ALA A 110 -20.20 -1.21 -14.16
CA ALA A 110 -19.71 -0.26 -15.15
C ALA A 110 -19.57 1.19 -14.63
N ASP A 111 -20.10 1.48 -13.44
CA ASP A 111 -20.20 2.85 -12.91
C ASP A 111 -19.60 3.02 -11.49
N LEU A 112 -18.81 2.04 -11.02
CA LEU A 112 -18.20 2.09 -9.70
C LEU A 112 -16.70 2.35 -9.77
N PHE A 113 -16.23 3.25 -8.91
CA PHE A 113 -14.83 3.67 -8.80
C PHE A 113 -14.26 3.19 -7.46
N PRO A 114 -13.24 2.30 -7.45
CA PRO A 114 -12.61 1.87 -6.20
C PRO A 114 -11.91 3.06 -5.54
N THR A 115 -12.27 3.29 -4.29
CA THR A 115 -11.84 4.42 -3.47
C THR A 115 -11.22 3.93 -2.16
N VAL A 116 -10.17 4.62 -1.70
CA VAL A 116 -9.45 4.33 -0.46
C VAL A 116 -9.29 5.62 0.35
N ASP A 117 -9.65 5.57 1.62
CA ASP A 117 -9.42 6.63 2.62
C ASP A 117 -8.60 6.08 3.80
N ARG A 118 -7.89 6.97 4.50
CA ARG A 118 -7.11 6.70 5.72
C ARG A 118 -6.25 5.44 5.63
N MET A 119 -5.41 5.35 4.61
CA MET A 119 -4.48 4.23 4.48
C MET A 119 -3.38 4.31 5.55
N LEU A 120 -3.19 3.23 6.31
CA LEU A 120 -2.11 3.03 7.27
C LEU A 120 -1.14 1.98 6.75
N LEU A 121 0.14 2.26 6.88
CA LEU A 121 1.24 1.37 6.56
C LEU A 121 2.11 1.24 7.82
N SER A 122 2.51 0.02 8.17
CA SER A 122 3.50 -0.21 9.23
C SER A 122 4.68 -0.98 8.66
N ASP A 123 5.86 -0.41 8.83
CA ASP A 123 7.12 -1.11 8.75
C ASP A 123 7.44 -1.74 10.11
N LEU A 124 7.93 -2.97 10.10
CA LEU A 124 8.60 -3.54 11.26
C LEU A 124 10.08 -3.64 10.91
N PRO A 125 10.99 -3.04 11.70
CA PRO A 125 12.42 -3.17 11.47
C PRO A 125 12.79 -4.66 11.37
N VAL A 126 13.18 -5.09 10.18
CA VAL A 126 13.59 -6.48 9.94
C VAL A 126 14.77 -6.78 10.89
N PRO A 127 14.65 -7.78 11.78
CA PRO A 127 15.66 -8.05 12.82
C PRO A 127 17.09 -8.27 12.30
N GLY A 128 17.26 -8.60 11.02
CA GLY A 128 18.55 -8.92 10.41
C GLY A 128 19.50 -7.73 10.19
N VAL A 129 19.00 -6.50 10.06
CA VAL A 129 19.86 -5.33 9.75
C VAL A 129 20.69 -4.89 10.97
N ILE A 130 20.13 -5.04 12.18
CA ILE A 130 20.85 -4.71 13.42
C ILE A 130 21.98 -5.72 13.67
N ALA A 131 21.77 -6.99 13.35
CA ALA A 131 22.80 -8.02 13.50
C ALA A 131 24.03 -7.75 12.61
N LEU A 132 23.84 -7.26 11.38
CA LEU A 132 24.94 -7.01 10.44
C LEU A 132 25.76 -5.76 10.81
N LEU A 133 25.11 -4.70 11.31
CA LEU A 133 25.78 -3.51 11.85
C LEU A 133 26.62 -3.85 13.10
N GLY A 134 26.14 -4.78 13.94
CA GLY A 134 26.87 -5.25 15.11
C GLY A 134 28.18 -5.99 14.77
N VAL A 135 28.20 -6.78 13.69
CA VAL A 135 29.39 -7.55 13.28
C VAL A 135 30.40 -6.68 12.52
N ALA A 136 29.94 -5.74 11.68
CA ALA A 136 30.84 -4.82 10.96
C ALA A 136 31.62 -3.89 11.89
N GLY A 137 31.02 -3.44 13.00
CA GLY A 137 31.68 -2.60 14.00
C GLY A 137 32.79 -3.33 14.77
N PHE A 138 32.69 -4.65 14.96
CA PHE A 138 33.65 -5.42 15.75
C PHE A 138 34.92 -5.81 14.98
N VAL A 139 34.86 -5.86 13.65
CA VAL A 139 36.01 -6.19 12.79
C VAL A 139 36.90 -4.96 12.51
N GLY A 140 36.37 -3.74 12.63
CA GLY A 140 37.09 -2.49 12.34
C GLY A 140 38.10 -2.01 13.39
N LEU A 141 38.05 -2.51 14.64
CA LEU A 141 38.85 -1.98 15.75
C LEU A 141 40.23 -2.63 15.94
N ARG A 142 40.67 -3.55 15.05
CA ARG A 142 41.93 -4.30 15.26
C ARG A 142 43.15 -3.82 14.48
N ARG A 143 43.16 -2.63 13.86
CA ARG A 143 44.34 -2.13 13.13
C ARG A 143 44.55 -0.61 13.24
N CYS A 144 45.19 -0.17 14.32
CA CYS A 144 46.39 0.68 14.29
C CYS A 144 46.83 1.00 15.72
N GLY A 145 47.83 0.28 16.22
CA GLY A 145 48.45 0.50 17.51
C GLY A 145 49.86 -0.10 17.47
N SER A 146 50.80 0.67 16.90
CA SER A 146 52.25 0.52 17.02
C SER A 146 52.91 1.81 16.56
#